data_AF-A0A8T6NX94-F1
#
_entry.id   AF-A0A8T6NX94-F1
#
_cell.length_a   1.000
_cell.length_b   1.000
_cell.length_c   1.000
_cell.angle_alpha   90.00
_cell.angle_beta   90.00
_cell.angle_gamma   90.00
#
_symmetry.space_group_name_H-M   'P 1'
#
loop_
_entity.id
_entity.type
_entity.pdbx_description
1 polymer ?
#
loop_
_entity_poly.entity_id
_entity_poly.type
_entity_poly.pdbx_seq_one_letter_code
_entity_poly.pdbx_strand_id
1 'polypeptide(L)'
;MAGTITALIVQKRNKQRVNVYLDDTFAFGLALDEALHLRRGQVLTDEEVDRLKALDAAARAREAALNYLSYRPRSTAEVRDNLRGKDFPDEA
;
A
#
# COMPACT_ATOMS: atom_id res chain seq x y z
N MET A 1 -15.10 -0.95 0.61
CA MET A 1 -15.81 -0.22 1.67
C MET A 1 -15.80 1.26 1.30
N ALA A 2 -16.86 1.72 0.65
CA ALA A 2 -17.06 3.12 0.31
C ALA A 2 -17.21 3.97 1.58
N GLY A 3 -16.78 5.23 1.52
CA GLY A 3 -16.86 6.12 2.68
C GLY A 3 -16.17 7.46 2.44
N THR A 4 -16.25 8.36 3.41
CA THR A 4 -15.66 9.70 3.32
C THR A 4 -14.32 9.75 4.05
N ILE A 5 -13.28 10.28 3.42
CA ILE A 5 -11.98 10.45 4.05
C ILE A 5 -12.09 11.46 5.19
N THR A 6 -12.03 11.00 6.44
CA THR A 6 -12.05 11.90 7.62
C THR A 6 -10.64 12.23 8.11
N ALA A 7 -9.67 11.34 7.90
CA ALA A 7 -8.28 11.61 8.25
C ALA A 7 -7.27 10.94 7.32
N LEU A 8 -6.17 11.65 7.09
CA LEU A 8 -4.96 11.17 6.44
C LEU A 8 -3.81 11.44 7.42
N ILE A 9 -3.24 10.39 7.99
CA ILE A 9 -2.24 10.50 9.07
C ILE A 9 -0.96 9.80 8.67
N VAL A 10 0.14 10.54 8.58
CA VAL A 10 1.48 9.95 8.34
C VAL A 10 1.81 8.97 9.47
N GLN A 11 2.27 7.77 9.11
CA GLN A 11 2.58 6.74 10.10
C GLN A 11 3.75 7.17 11.00
N LYS A 12 3.70 6.72 12.27
CA LYS A 12 4.71 7.07 13.27
C LYS A 12 6.11 6.57 12.89
N ARG A 13 6.21 5.31 12.45
CA ARG A 13 7.47 4.62 12.15
C ARG A 13 7.95 4.81 10.71
N ASN A 14 7.04 4.81 9.73
CA ASN A 14 7.37 4.99 8.31
C ASN A 14 6.77 6.30 7.80
N LYS A 15 7.62 7.31 7.58
CA LYS A 15 7.18 8.63 7.11
C LYS A 15 6.76 8.66 5.64
N GLN A 16 7.06 7.60 4.89
CA GLN A 16 6.65 7.41 3.50
C GLN A 16 5.29 6.70 3.39
N ARG A 17 4.56 6.54 4.50
CA ARG A 17 3.24 5.91 4.50
C ARG A 17 2.22 6.72 5.27
N VAL A 18 0.98 6.65 4.81
CA VAL A 18 -0.17 7.37 5.36
C VAL A 18 -1.28 6.37 5.69
N ASN A 19 -1.85 6.50 6.89
CA ASN A 19 -3.08 5.81 7.26
C ASN A 19 -4.28 6.63 6.76
N VAL A 20 -5.17 5.95 6.06
CA VAL A 20 -6.43 6.51 5.55
C VAL A 20 -7.57 6.07 6.47
N TYR A 21 -8.33 7.06 6.94
CA TYR A 21 -9.53 6.85 7.74
C TYR A 21 -10.76 7.22 6.92
N LEU A 22 -11.69 6.28 6.80
CA LEU A 22 -13.00 6.48 6.19
C LEU A 22 -14.05 6.48 7.30
N ASP A 23 -14.87 7.52 7.34
CA ASP A 23 -15.93 7.69 8.33
C ASP A 23 -15.43 7.43 9.77
N ASP A 24 -14.29 8.06 10.12
CA ASP A 24 -13.59 7.97 11.40
C ASP A 24 -13.04 6.59 11.79
N THR A 25 -13.12 5.63 10.87
CA THR A 25 -12.58 4.28 11.05
C THR A 25 -11.34 4.08 10.19
N PHE A 26 -10.32 3.43 10.73
CA PHE A 26 -9.14 3.06 9.94
C PHE A 26 -9.55 2.11 8.81
N ALA A 27 -9.26 2.49 7.57
CA ALA A 27 -9.63 1.72 6.39
C ALA A 27 -8.44 0.95 5.81
N PHE A 28 -7.35 1.66 5.48
CA PHE A 28 -6.14 1.06 4.90
C PHE A 28 -4.95 2.03 5.00
N GLY A 29 -3.75 1.54 4.66
CA GLY A 29 -2.56 2.38 4.49
C GLY A 29 -2.25 2.57 3.01
N LEU A 30 -1.64 3.70 2.67
CA LEU A 30 -1.10 4.00 1.35
C LEU A 30 0.35 4.48 1.46
N ALA A 31 1.09 4.35 0.36
CA ALA A 31 2.32 5.08 0.16
C ALA A 31 2.04 6.59 0.09
N LEU A 32 3.00 7.40 0.52
CA LEU A 32 2.84 8.85 0.68
C LEU A 32 2.51 9.52 -0.66
N ASP A 33 3.20 9.11 -1.73
CA ASP A 33 2.99 9.57 -3.11
C ASP A 33 1.54 9.35 -3.60
N GLU A 34 0.97 8.17 -3.35
CA GLU A 34 -0.43 7.90 -3.68
C GLU A 34 -1.38 8.72 -2.81
N ALA A 35 -1.09 8.85 -1.52
CA ALA A 35 -1.90 9.63 -0.58
C ALA A 35 -1.93 11.13 -0.89
N LEU A 36 -0.93 11.68 -1.61
CA LEU A 36 -0.92 13.09 -2.04
C LEU A 36 -2.07 13.45 -2.99
N HIS A 37 -2.63 12.45 -3.68
CA HIS A 37 -3.78 12.64 -4.57
C HIS A 37 -5.12 12.65 -3.82
N LEU A 38 -5.13 12.27 -2.55
CA LEU A 38 -6.34 12.19 -1.73
C LEU A 38 -6.53 13.44 -0.87
N ARG A 39 -7.80 13.76 -0.56
CA ARG A 39 -8.15 14.91 0.29
C ARG A 39 -9.16 14.53 1.36
N ARG A 40 -9.07 15.17 2.52
CA ARG A 40 -10.11 15.06 3.57
C ARG A 40 -11.44 15.59 3.02
N GLY A 41 -12.54 14.90 3.31
CA GLY A 41 -13.87 15.17 2.77
C GLY A 41 -14.14 14.55 1.40
N GLN A 42 -13.16 13.90 0.78
CA GLN A 42 -13.36 13.14 -0.46
C GLN A 42 -14.17 11.86 -0.16
N VAL A 43 -15.19 11.60 -0.96
CA VAL A 43 -15.92 10.33 -0.95
C VAL A 43 -15.19 9.36 -1.87
N LEU A 44 -14.98 8.14 -1.40
CA LEU A 44 -14.45 7.04 -2.20
C LEU A 44 -15.52 5.98 -2.41
N THR A 45 -15.64 5.47 -3.63
CA THR A 45 -16.46 4.28 -3.92
C THR A 45 -15.72 3.00 -3.52
N ASP A 46 -16.43 1.87 -3.50
CA ASP A 46 -15.81 0.57 -3.23
C ASP A 46 -14.71 0.25 -4.25
N GLU A 47 -14.95 0.53 -5.52
CA GLU A 47 -14.01 0.28 -6.61
C GLU A 47 -12.75 1.15 -6.49
N GLU A 48 -12.89 2.41 -6.07
CA GLU A 48 -11.75 3.30 -5.83
C GLU A 48 -10.91 2.82 -4.66
N VAL A 49 -11.56 2.41 -3.56
CA VAL A 49 -10.87 1.86 -2.40
C VAL A 49 -10.10 0.58 -2.77
N ASP A 50 -10.71 -0.31 -3.54
CA ASP A 50 -10.06 -1.55 -3.94
C ASP A 50 -8.90 -1.31 -4.91
N ARG A 51 -9.04 -0.34 -5.82
CA ARG A 51 -7.93 0.13 -6.66
C ARG A 51 -6.76 0.67 -5.83
N LEU A 52 -7.04 1.53 -4.85
CA LEU A 52 -6.01 2.09 -3.96
C LEU A 52 -5.31 1.01 -3.14
N LYS A 53 -6.06 0.00 -2.65
CA LYS A 53 -5.48 -1.15 -1.96
C LYS A 53 -4.58 -1.99 -2.86
N ALA A 54 -4.98 -2.21 -4.12
CA ALA A 54 -4.16 -2.92 -5.09
C ALA A 54 -2.85 -2.16 -5.38
N LEU A 55 -2.91 -0.83 -5.48
CA LEU A 55 -1.72 0.02 -5.63
C LEU A 55 -0.78 -0.07 -4.42
N ASP A 56 -1.28 0.03 -3.18
CA ASP A 56 -0.44 -0.14 -1.97
C ASP A 56 0.16 -1.55 -1.90
N ALA A 57 -0.58 -2.59 -2.28
CA ALA A 57 -0.08 -3.96 -2.32
C ALA A 57 1.11 -4.10 -3.28
N ALA A 58 0.99 -3.56 -4.49
CA ALA A 58 2.07 -3.57 -5.49
C ALA A 58 3.29 -2.75 -5.01
N ALA A 59 3.07 -1.57 -4.43
CA ALA A 59 4.14 -0.73 -3.88
C ALA A 59 4.89 -1.46 -2.76
N ARG A 60 4.18 -2.12 -1.85
CA ARG A 60 4.76 -2.92 -0.77
C ARG A 60 5.52 -4.14 -1.28
N ALA A 61 5.01 -4.81 -2.30
CA ALA A 61 5.71 -5.94 -2.94
C ALA A 61 7.04 -5.46 -3.55
N ARG A 62 7.01 -4.33 -4.26
CA ARG A 62 8.21 -3.71 -4.82
C ARG A 62 9.23 -3.33 -3.75
N GLU A 63 8.81 -2.66 -2.68
CA GLU A 63 9.70 -2.30 -1.57
C GLU A 63 10.30 -3.56 -0.91
N ALA A 64 9.49 -4.61 -0.72
CA ALA A 64 9.96 -5.89 -0.18
C ALA A 64 10.99 -6.58 -1.09
N ALA A 65 10.81 -6.49 -2.42
CA ALA A 65 11.75 -7.02 -3.40
C ALA A 65 13.07 -6.23 -3.39
N LEU A 66 13.00 -4.90 -3.41
CA LEU A 66 14.18 -4.02 -3.36
C LEU A 66 15.01 -4.25 -2.09
N ASN A 67 14.35 -4.34 -0.94
CA ASN A 67 15.00 -4.65 0.33
C ASN A 67 15.63 -6.05 0.32
N TYR A 68 15.04 -7.03 -0.37
CA TYR A 68 15.62 -8.36 -0.48
C TYR A 68 16.86 -8.41 -1.39
N LEU A 69 16.82 -7.62 -2.47
CA LEU A 69 17.92 -7.45 -3.43
C LEU A 69 19.09 -6.66 -2.86
N SER A 70 18.86 -5.74 -1.91
CA SER A 70 19.93 -4.90 -1.34
C SER A 70 20.97 -5.68 -0.54
N TYR A 71 20.65 -6.90 -0.07
CA TYR A 71 21.60 -7.72 0.70
C TYR A 71 22.64 -8.42 -0.19
N ARG A 72 22.24 -8.94 -1.35
CA ARG A 72 23.08 -9.59 -2.37
C ARG A 72 22.29 -9.80 -3.67
N PRO A 73 22.95 -10.04 -4.82
CA PRO A 73 22.25 -10.46 -6.04
C PRO A 73 21.36 -11.68 -5.81
N ARG A 74 20.15 -11.65 -6.38
CA ARG A 74 19.15 -12.73 -6.31
C ARG A 74 18.67 -13.06 -7.73
N SER A 75 18.35 -14.31 -7.96
CA SER A 75 17.64 -14.75 -9.15
C SER A 75 16.18 -14.32 -9.12
N THR A 76 15.53 -14.30 -10.29
CA THR A 76 14.10 -14.01 -10.41
C THR A 76 13.23 -15.00 -9.62
N ALA A 77 13.66 -16.27 -9.55
CA ALA A 77 12.98 -17.30 -8.76
C ALA A 77 13.04 -17.00 -7.25
N GLU A 78 14.24 -16.69 -6.73
CA GLU A 78 14.41 -16.30 -5.32
C GLU A 78 13.54 -15.09 -4.94
N VAL A 79 13.43 -14.09 -5.83
CA VAL A 79 12.59 -12.91 -5.58
C VAL A 79 11.11 -13.28 -5.54
N ARG A 80 10.62 -14.07 -6.50
CA ARG A 80 9.22 -14.54 -6.52
C ARG A 80 8.88 -15.35 -5.28
N ASP A 81 9.72 -16.32 -4.91
CA ASP A 81 9.48 -17.16 -3.74
C ASP A 81 9.46 -16.34 -2.44
N ASN A 82 10.36 -15.35 -2.31
CA ASN A 82 10.36 -14.43 -1.18
C ASN A 82 9.11 -13.53 -1.14
N LEU A 83 8.57 -13.11 -2.27
CA LEU A 83 7.32 -12.33 -2.32
C LEU A 83 6.10 -13.18 -2.00
N ARG A 84 6.01 -14.41 -2.52
CA ARG A 84 4.94 -15.35 -2.18
C ARG A 84 4.94 -15.70 -0.70
N GLY A 85 6.13 -15.92 -0.11
CA GLY A 85 6.27 -16.15 1.33
C GLY A 85 5.89 -14.95 2.22
N LYS A 86 5.63 -13.77 1.62
CA LYS A 86 5.13 -12.56 2.28
C LYS A 86 3.67 -12.24 1.92
N ASP A 87 2.96 -13.20 1.35
CA ASP A 87 1.55 -13.10 0.94
C ASP A 87 1.27 -11.98 -0.09
N PHE A 88 2.27 -11.62 -0.89
CA PHE A 88 2.01 -10.76 -2.05
C PHE A 88 1.41 -11.60 -3.18
N PRO A 89 0.32 -11.13 -3.83
CA PRO A 89 -0.27 -11.84 -4.95
C PRO A 89 0.72 -11.92 -6.12
N ASP A 90 0.74 -13.07 -6.82
CA ASP A 90 1.39 -13.14 -8.13
C ASP A 90 0.59 -12.23 -9.10
N GLU A 91 1.29 -11.43 -9.90
CA GLU A 91 0.66 -10.80 -11.06
C GLU A 91 0.13 -11.92 -11.96
N ALA A 92 -1.18 -11.90 -12.22
CA ALA A 92 -1.85 -12.83 -13.12
C ALA A 92 -1.47 -12.56 -14.58
#